data_AF-A0A1I8M5Y6-F1
#
_entry.id   AF-A0A1I8M5Y6-F1
#
_cell.length_a   1.000
_cell.length_b   1.000
_cell.length_c   1.000
_cell.angle_alpha   90.00
_cell.angle_beta   90.00
_cell.angle_gamma   90.00
#
_symmetry.space_group_name_H-M   'P 1'
#
loop_
_entity.id
_entity.type
_entity.pdbx_description
1 polymer ?
#
loop_
_entity_poly.entity_id
_entity_poly.type
_entity_poly.pdbx_seq_one_letter_code
_entity_poly.pdbx_strand_id
1 'polypeptide(L)'
;MISNSEHNNGGAMVKGNFEPLPVILENGRKVYGPPSNYTDPPPTYQCELYVTRIPTHLDELTFLMWLHRIGRVYEFRLMMDSGSSTRGYAFIRFCSESEALAAFELLKHLFVSGSDDRLGVYRSQGKNRLYISGIPRSIPLNMLQEQFKLCFPQMHNCTAYPPVRNMKTKPLPSFTAMNFVGAAEKEENRGFAFIEFKDHEMALEAKKRLTPGRVRMWGVDLKVQWAKPKEELQGGMKNMNGYPYNRLSGHPFIPNDFCAKLRLYCLANNLCIPIVVYGPISPVYYLQYAGILIKDSTSGRYSMMIFEILFDRMSDIHLAMCELAVKMIERNVGQIFDHSLFRIVSDTKAELVYTFKSHEELCNERSLYGEFLQFKTILNLAYSLKLLAEHNSEKLLILYKRSFLTSQQVASFELDSENTFSKFYSILPTFRNNQKLNNNFNNMEINLLQNPEIEHLPIRCNTDLFKFPKYGNERTFGKKSIREHFNLKSQHGYGVKYILAYVDYNSLAQRTCYHVEQRVNSNPIWIAGQSYQKSIYN
;
A
#
# COMPACT_ATOMS: atom_id res chain seq x y z
N MET A 1 -30.73 9.74 53.50
CA MET A 1 -29.29 9.43 53.63
C MET A 1 -29.05 8.17 52.80
N ILE A 2 -28.35 8.11 51.68
CA ILE A 2 -27.48 9.00 50.92
C ILE A 2 -27.71 8.66 49.42
N SER A 3 -27.73 9.67 48.58
CA SER A 3 -27.76 9.65 47.11
C SER A 3 -26.40 9.27 46.50
N ASN A 4 -26.39 8.79 45.25
CA ASN A 4 -25.46 9.12 44.15
C ASN A 4 -25.62 8.05 43.05
N SER A 5 -26.24 8.29 41.89
CA SER A 5 -25.74 9.04 40.71
C SER A 5 -24.40 8.52 40.19
N GLU A 6 -24.43 7.66 39.19
CA GLU A 6 -23.29 7.47 38.28
C GLU A 6 -23.73 7.69 36.83
N HIS A 7 -22.88 8.46 36.16
CA HIS A 7 -23.12 9.14 34.91
C HIS A 7 -23.07 8.20 33.70
N ASN A 8 -24.10 8.36 32.86
CA ASN A 8 -24.08 8.01 31.45
C ASN A 8 -22.96 8.81 30.76
N ASN A 9 -21.84 8.17 30.43
CA ASN A 9 -20.89 8.68 29.44
C ASN A 9 -21.03 7.86 28.16
N GLY A 10 -21.85 8.37 27.24
CA GLY A 10 -21.96 7.87 25.88
C GLY A 10 -20.68 8.16 25.10
N GLY A 11 -19.78 7.17 25.05
CA GLY A 11 -18.76 7.09 24.01
C GLY A 11 -19.44 6.73 22.69
N ALA A 12 -19.57 7.69 21.79
CA ALA A 12 -20.07 7.47 20.45
C ALA A 12 -19.08 6.58 19.65
N MET A 13 -19.27 5.26 19.71
CA MET A 13 -18.72 4.36 18.70
C MET A 13 -19.42 4.66 17.38
N VAL A 14 -18.64 5.06 16.38
CA VAL A 14 -19.07 5.20 15.00
C VAL A 14 -19.61 3.85 14.54
N LYS A 15 -20.93 3.74 14.37
CA LYS A 15 -21.60 2.60 13.75
C LYS A 15 -21.23 2.55 12.26
N GLY A 16 -20.12 1.90 11.94
CA GLY A 16 -19.89 1.42 10.57
C GLY A 16 -20.84 0.26 10.30
N ASN A 17 -21.43 0.21 9.09
CA ASN A 17 -22.25 -0.90 8.60
C ASN A 17 -21.39 -2.16 8.37
N PHE A 18 -20.83 -2.73 9.43
CA PHE A 18 -20.11 -4.00 9.36
C PHE A 18 -21.13 -5.13 9.49
N GLU A 19 -21.33 -5.90 8.41
CA GLU A 19 -22.13 -7.13 8.48
C GLU A 19 -21.43 -8.13 9.40
N PRO A 20 -22.09 -8.65 10.45
CA PRO A 20 -21.49 -9.66 11.31
C PRO A 20 -21.28 -10.94 10.51
N LEU A 21 -20.01 -11.34 10.34
CA LEU A 21 -19.67 -12.62 9.72
C LEU A 21 -19.81 -13.76 10.74
N PRO A 22 -20.42 -14.90 10.38
CA PRO A 22 -20.44 -16.08 11.24
C PRO A 22 -19.01 -16.58 11.47
N VAL A 23 -18.76 -17.09 12.69
CA VAL A 23 -17.47 -17.66 13.07
C VAL A 23 -17.58 -19.16 13.16
N ILE A 24 -16.76 -19.86 12.38
CA ILE A 24 -16.77 -21.32 12.25
C ILE A 24 -15.38 -21.86 12.61
N LEU A 25 -15.32 -22.81 13.54
CA LEU A 25 -14.11 -23.55 13.89
C LEU A 25 -14.16 -24.95 13.28
N GLU A 26 -13.31 -25.22 12.31
CA GLU A 26 -13.29 -26.50 11.59
C GLU A 26 -11.86 -26.94 11.32
N ASN A 27 -11.52 -28.22 11.48
CA ASN A 27 -10.30 -28.82 10.90
C ASN A 27 -8.98 -28.03 11.13
N GLY A 28 -8.82 -27.35 12.26
CA GLY A 28 -7.63 -26.53 12.54
C GLY A 28 -7.59 -25.19 11.79
N ARG A 29 -8.74 -24.61 11.45
CA ARG A 29 -8.89 -23.25 10.94
C ARG A 29 -10.04 -22.54 11.65
N LYS A 30 -9.91 -21.23 11.77
CA LYS A 30 -10.96 -20.32 12.21
C LYS A 30 -11.43 -19.50 11.02
N VAL A 31 -12.69 -19.63 10.67
CA VAL A 31 -13.29 -19.05 9.47
C VAL A 31 -14.29 -17.98 9.87
N TYR A 32 -14.16 -16.79 9.30
CA TYR A 32 -15.12 -15.69 9.37
C TYR A 32 -15.79 -15.58 8.02
N GLY A 33 -17.09 -15.83 7.96
CA GLY A 33 -17.88 -15.84 6.72
C GLY A 33 -18.35 -17.24 6.32
N PRO A 34 -19.10 -17.37 5.22
CA PRO A 34 -19.56 -16.30 4.33
C PRO A 34 -20.60 -15.38 4.98
N PRO A 35 -20.86 -14.16 4.45
CA PRO A 35 -21.90 -13.29 4.97
C PRO A 35 -23.27 -13.98 4.87
N SER A 36 -24.07 -13.96 5.94
CA SER A 36 -25.34 -14.69 6.02
C SER A 36 -26.38 -14.28 4.97
N ASN A 37 -26.27 -13.06 4.45
CA ASN A 37 -27.16 -12.46 3.46
C ASN A 37 -26.51 -12.36 2.05
N TYR A 38 -25.41 -13.08 1.80
CA TYR A 38 -24.75 -13.06 0.50
C TYR A 38 -25.57 -13.83 -0.54
N THR A 39 -26.15 -13.11 -1.52
CA THR A 39 -27.02 -13.68 -2.56
C THR A 39 -26.31 -13.96 -3.88
N ASP A 40 -25.13 -13.38 -4.08
CA ASP A 40 -24.38 -13.50 -5.33
C ASP A 40 -23.67 -14.87 -5.44
N PRO A 41 -23.19 -15.24 -6.64
CA PRO A 41 -22.31 -16.39 -6.79
C PRO A 41 -21.05 -16.25 -5.91
N PRO A 42 -20.56 -17.33 -5.30
CA PRO A 42 -19.34 -17.27 -4.50
C PRO A 42 -18.13 -16.79 -5.30
N PRO A 43 -17.31 -15.87 -4.74
CA PRO A 43 -16.18 -15.28 -5.45
C PRO A 43 -15.14 -16.33 -5.85
N THR A 44 -14.48 -16.10 -6.98
CA THR A 44 -13.47 -17.01 -7.51
C THR A 44 -12.16 -16.93 -6.71
N TYR A 45 -11.19 -17.81 -7.02
CA TYR A 45 -9.88 -17.77 -6.38
C TYR A 45 -9.08 -16.49 -6.70
N GLN A 46 -9.43 -15.75 -7.77
CA GLN A 46 -8.79 -14.46 -8.09
C GLN A 46 -9.13 -13.39 -7.06
N CYS A 47 -10.25 -13.55 -6.35
CA CYS A 47 -10.65 -12.69 -5.23
C CYS A 47 -9.98 -13.10 -3.90
N GLU A 48 -9.11 -14.12 -3.89
CA GLU A 48 -8.47 -14.63 -2.67
C GLU A 48 -6.98 -14.26 -2.60
N LEU A 49 -6.57 -13.77 -1.43
CA LEU A 49 -5.20 -13.50 -1.06
C LEU A 49 -4.69 -14.51 -0.05
N TYR A 50 -3.43 -14.88 -0.20
CA TYR A 50 -2.66 -15.61 0.79
C TYR A 50 -1.82 -14.62 1.58
N VAL A 51 -2.08 -14.51 2.88
CA VAL A 51 -1.42 -13.57 3.79
C VAL A 51 -0.59 -14.34 4.80
N THR A 52 0.66 -13.95 4.99
CA THR A 52 1.67 -14.59 5.85
C THR A 52 2.31 -13.57 6.76
N ARG A 53 3.15 -14.05 7.70
CA ARG A 53 3.76 -13.21 8.74
C ARG A 53 2.70 -12.53 9.60
N ILE A 54 1.58 -13.23 9.82
CA ILE A 54 0.55 -12.80 10.77
C ILE A 54 1.08 -13.09 12.18
N PRO A 55 1.00 -12.15 13.13
CA PRO A 55 1.44 -12.38 14.49
C PRO A 55 0.66 -13.53 15.16
N THR A 56 1.30 -14.22 16.10
CA THR A 56 0.69 -15.35 16.83
C THR A 56 -0.56 -14.94 17.60
N HIS A 57 -0.58 -13.70 18.12
CA HIS A 57 -1.69 -13.10 18.86
C HIS A 57 -2.32 -11.96 18.05
N LEU A 58 -2.87 -12.30 16.89
CA LEU A 58 -3.64 -11.36 16.08
C LEU A 58 -4.94 -10.97 16.81
N ASP A 59 -5.23 -9.68 16.90
CA ASP A 59 -6.60 -9.22 17.15
C ASP A 59 -7.42 -9.40 15.87
N GLU A 60 -8.05 -10.56 15.76
CA GLU A 60 -8.78 -11.01 14.57
C GLU A 60 -9.94 -10.08 14.23
N LEU A 61 -10.63 -9.53 15.24
CA LEU A 61 -11.78 -8.64 15.02
C LEU A 61 -11.32 -7.29 14.50
N THR A 62 -10.31 -6.70 15.13
CA THR A 62 -9.72 -5.44 14.65
C THR A 62 -9.12 -5.60 13.23
N PHE A 63 -8.46 -6.72 12.96
CA PHE A 63 -7.94 -7.01 11.63
C PHE A 63 -9.05 -7.22 10.60
N LEU A 64 -10.10 -7.97 10.93
CA LEU A 64 -11.27 -8.14 10.06
C LEU A 64 -11.97 -6.81 9.78
N MET A 65 -12.15 -5.96 10.79
CA MET A 65 -12.68 -4.61 10.61
C MET A 65 -11.80 -3.80 9.65
N TRP A 66 -10.48 -3.92 9.76
CA TRP A 66 -9.56 -3.25 8.84
C TRP A 66 -9.70 -3.79 7.40
N LEU A 67 -9.85 -5.10 7.21
CA LEU A 67 -10.10 -5.69 5.88
C LEU A 67 -11.39 -5.15 5.25
N HIS A 68 -12.46 -5.02 6.04
CA HIS A 68 -13.73 -4.44 5.57
C HIS A 68 -13.63 -2.98 5.13
N ARG A 69 -12.57 -2.24 5.55
CA ARG A 69 -12.30 -0.88 5.05
C ARG A 69 -11.84 -0.88 3.59
N ILE A 70 -11.27 -1.98 3.11
CA ILE A 70 -10.80 -2.09 1.72
C ILE A 70 -11.93 -2.53 0.80
N GLY A 71 -12.77 -3.44 1.27
CA GLY A 71 -13.85 -4.02 0.49
C GLY A 71 -14.63 -5.07 1.28
N ARG A 72 -15.74 -5.55 0.71
CA ARG A 72 -16.59 -6.56 1.35
C ARG A 72 -15.84 -7.89 1.43
N VAL A 73 -15.52 -8.32 2.65
CA VAL A 73 -14.89 -9.63 2.89
C VAL A 73 -15.95 -10.71 2.74
N TYR A 74 -15.69 -11.65 1.83
CA TYR A 74 -16.49 -12.86 1.68
C TYR A 74 -16.08 -13.89 2.72
N GLU A 75 -14.79 -14.11 2.91
CA GLU A 75 -14.28 -15.14 3.83
C GLU A 75 -12.89 -14.78 4.34
N PHE A 76 -12.68 -14.85 5.65
CA PHE A 76 -11.35 -14.75 6.27
C PHE A 76 -11.06 -16.05 7.02
N ARG A 77 -10.08 -16.82 6.53
CA ARG A 77 -9.67 -18.11 7.09
C ARG A 77 -8.31 -17.99 7.73
N LEU A 78 -8.28 -17.91 9.04
CA LEU A 78 -7.06 -17.96 9.83
C LEU A 78 -6.70 -19.43 10.12
N MET A 79 -5.50 -19.82 9.73
CA MET A 79 -5.06 -21.20 9.95
C MET A 79 -4.52 -21.35 11.37
N MET A 80 -5.01 -22.34 12.09
CA MET A 80 -4.73 -22.57 13.51
C MET A 80 -3.89 -23.84 13.69
N ASP A 81 -3.11 -23.85 14.75
CA ASP A 81 -2.49 -25.08 15.27
C ASP A 81 -3.42 -25.75 16.29
N SER A 82 -3.12 -27.01 16.60
CA SER A 82 -3.81 -27.85 17.58
C SER A 82 -3.91 -27.22 18.99
N GLY A 83 -3.00 -26.29 19.33
CA GLY A 83 -2.96 -25.59 20.62
C GLY A 83 -3.64 -24.22 20.66
N SER A 84 -4.60 -23.92 19.78
CA SER A 84 -5.30 -22.61 19.69
C SER A 84 -4.43 -21.39 19.30
N SER A 85 -3.15 -21.60 18.99
CA SER A 85 -2.28 -20.59 18.37
C SER A 85 -2.51 -20.53 16.85
N THR A 86 -2.25 -19.37 16.23
CA THR A 86 -2.28 -19.25 14.76
C THR A 86 -1.03 -19.87 14.14
N ARG A 87 -1.12 -20.34 12.89
CA ARG A 87 0.03 -20.80 12.07
C ARG A 87 0.79 -19.65 11.41
N GLY A 88 0.44 -18.40 11.72
CA GLY A 88 1.05 -17.22 11.14
C GLY A 88 0.67 -16.92 9.68
N TYR A 89 -0.40 -17.53 9.17
CA TYR A 89 -0.93 -17.22 7.83
C TYR A 89 -2.45 -17.42 7.73
N ALA A 90 -3.04 -16.74 6.75
CA ALA A 90 -4.47 -16.76 6.48
C ALA A 90 -4.76 -16.71 4.98
N PHE A 91 -6.00 -17.07 4.63
CA PHE A 91 -6.59 -16.80 3.32
C PHE A 91 -7.72 -15.79 3.48
N ILE A 92 -7.71 -14.76 2.65
CA ILE A 92 -8.72 -13.69 2.69
C ILE A 92 -9.35 -13.61 1.32
N ARG A 93 -10.64 -13.91 1.22
CA ARG A 93 -11.43 -13.78 0.00
C ARG A 93 -12.34 -12.57 0.10
N PHE A 94 -12.25 -11.68 -0.89
CA PHE A 94 -13.17 -10.56 -1.06
C PHE A 94 -14.31 -10.93 -2.01
N CYS A 95 -15.36 -10.13 -2.02
CA CYS A 95 -16.51 -10.33 -2.92
C CYS A 95 -16.16 -10.04 -4.39
N SER A 96 -15.21 -9.14 -4.66
CA SER A 96 -14.75 -8.80 -6.01
C SER A 96 -13.22 -8.89 -6.18
N GLU A 97 -12.78 -9.09 -7.43
CA GLU A 97 -11.35 -9.08 -7.77
C GLU A 97 -10.73 -7.69 -7.56
N SER A 98 -11.47 -6.61 -7.84
CA SER A 98 -11.00 -5.23 -7.61
C SER A 98 -10.67 -4.96 -6.14
N GLU A 99 -11.50 -5.45 -5.21
CA GLU A 99 -11.25 -5.34 -3.77
C GLU A 99 -10.05 -6.18 -3.35
N ALA A 100 -9.91 -7.39 -3.91
CA ALA A 100 -8.74 -8.24 -3.65
C ALA A 100 -7.44 -7.61 -4.17
N LEU A 101 -7.45 -6.97 -5.34
CA LEU A 101 -6.30 -6.25 -5.87
C LEU A 101 -5.98 -5.01 -5.03
N ALA A 102 -6.99 -4.28 -4.55
CA ALA A 102 -6.80 -3.20 -3.61
C ALA A 102 -6.14 -3.70 -2.31
N ALA A 103 -6.67 -4.76 -1.73
CA ALA A 103 -6.13 -5.37 -0.52
C ALA A 103 -4.70 -5.86 -0.71
N PHE A 104 -4.39 -6.43 -1.88
CA PHE A 104 -3.04 -6.88 -2.23
C PHE A 104 -2.01 -5.75 -2.18
N GLU A 105 -2.37 -4.53 -2.60
CA GLU A 105 -1.46 -3.39 -2.57
C GLU A 105 -1.35 -2.77 -1.18
N LEU A 106 -2.47 -2.61 -0.45
CA LEU A 106 -2.47 -1.98 0.87
C LEU A 106 -1.88 -2.85 1.96
N LEU A 107 -2.26 -4.14 2.03
CA LEU A 107 -1.83 -5.04 3.11
C LEU A 107 -0.31 -5.22 3.18
N LYS A 108 0.41 -5.03 2.07
CA LYS A 108 1.89 -5.07 2.04
C LYS A 108 2.54 -3.93 2.83
N HIS A 109 1.82 -2.84 3.05
CA HIS A 109 2.28 -1.65 3.74
C HIS A 109 1.67 -1.52 5.15
N LEU A 110 0.79 -2.44 5.54
CA LEU A 110 0.17 -2.48 6.85
C LEU A 110 1.10 -3.12 7.88
N PHE A 111 1.25 -2.45 9.01
CA PHE A 111 1.78 -3.03 10.24
C PHE A 111 0.61 -3.45 11.14
N VAL A 112 0.57 -4.73 11.48
CA VAL A 112 -0.47 -5.29 12.34
C VAL A 112 0.01 -5.26 13.79
N SER A 113 -0.86 -4.89 14.71
CA SER A 113 -0.59 -4.89 16.15
C SER A 113 0.02 -6.22 16.59
N GLY A 114 1.14 -6.15 17.32
CA GLY A 114 1.87 -7.33 17.79
C GLY A 114 2.86 -7.92 16.79
N SER A 115 3.12 -7.26 15.65
CA SER A 115 4.16 -7.63 14.68
C SER A 115 5.11 -6.46 14.44
N ASP A 116 6.41 -6.73 14.47
CA ASP A 116 7.46 -5.77 14.07
C ASP A 116 7.71 -5.78 12.55
N ASP A 117 7.08 -6.71 11.83
CA ASP A 117 7.23 -6.87 10.39
C ASP A 117 5.89 -6.68 9.66
N ARG A 118 5.99 -6.33 8.38
CA ARG A 118 4.85 -6.20 7.46
C ARG A 118 4.28 -7.56 7.13
N LEU A 119 3.01 -7.59 6.74
CA LEU A 119 2.40 -8.81 6.21
C LEU A 119 3.07 -9.25 4.91
N GLY A 120 3.21 -10.55 4.69
CA GLY A 120 3.58 -11.10 3.39
C GLY A 120 2.32 -11.43 2.59
N VAL A 121 2.05 -10.71 1.50
CA VAL A 121 0.77 -10.78 0.78
C VAL A 121 0.98 -11.27 -0.65
N TYR A 122 0.27 -12.33 -1.02
CA TYR A 122 0.40 -13.00 -2.31
C TYR A 122 -0.99 -13.29 -2.89
N ARG A 123 -1.10 -13.38 -4.22
CA ARG A 123 -2.31 -13.92 -4.84
C ARG A 123 -2.45 -15.40 -4.49
N SER A 124 -3.66 -15.85 -4.18
CA SER A 124 -3.90 -17.26 -3.93
C SER A 124 -3.67 -18.08 -5.21
N GLN A 125 -3.06 -19.25 -5.07
CA GLN A 125 -2.68 -20.10 -6.21
C GLN A 125 -3.82 -20.98 -6.73
N GLY A 126 -5.07 -20.77 -6.28
CA GLY A 126 -6.24 -21.47 -6.81
C GLY A 126 -6.07 -22.99 -6.81
N LYS A 127 -5.95 -23.62 -5.63
CA LYS A 127 -5.91 -25.10 -5.52
C LYS A 127 -7.30 -25.70 -5.69
N ASN A 128 -8.05 -25.28 -6.69
CA ASN A 128 -9.40 -25.73 -7.02
C ASN A 128 -9.42 -26.65 -8.25
N ARG A 129 -8.26 -26.97 -8.85
CA ARG A 129 -8.14 -27.80 -10.05
C ARG A 129 -7.34 -29.08 -9.78
N LEU A 130 -7.89 -30.22 -10.16
CA LEU A 130 -7.26 -31.53 -10.09
C LEU A 130 -6.78 -31.97 -11.46
N TYR A 131 -5.62 -32.61 -11.51
CA TYR A 131 -5.13 -33.39 -12.64
C TYR A 131 -5.42 -34.86 -12.37
N ILE A 132 -6.16 -35.48 -13.28
CA ILE A 132 -6.54 -36.89 -13.20
C ILE A 132 -5.92 -37.61 -14.38
N SER A 133 -5.15 -38.66 -14.10
CA SER A 133 -4.45 -39.48 -15.10
C SER A 133 -4.76 -40.96 -14.92
N GLY A 134 -4.49 -41.76 -15.95
CA GLY A 134 -4.85 -43.18 -15.96
C GLY A 134 -6.29 -43.41 -16.45
N ILE A 135 -6.88 -42.43 -17.14
CA ILE A 135 -8.18 -42.58 -17.80
C ILE A 135 -8.00 -43.52 -19.00
N PRO A 136 -8.86 -44.55 -19.19
CA PRO A 136 -8.79 -45.39 -20.38
C PRO A 136 -9.05 -44.55 -21.64
N ARG A 137 -8.14 -44.63 -22.63
CA ARG A 137 -8.21 -43.78 -23.85
C ARG A 137 -9.44 -44.04 -24.71
N SER A 138 -9.99 -45.25 -24.63
CA SER A 138 -11.21 -45.67 -25.34
C SER A 138 -12.48 -44.94 -24.89
N ILE A 139 -12.44 -44.19 -23.78
CA ILE A 139 -13.58 -43.40 -23.33
C ILE A 139 -13.70 -42.12 -24.18
N PRO A 140 -14.87 -41.88 -24.82
CA PRO A 140 -15.10 -40.66 -25.59
C PRO A 140 -15.00 -39.38 -24.74
N LEU A 141 -14.46 -38.30 -25.31
CA LEU A 141 -14.31 -37.01 -24.61
C LEU A 141 -15.63 -36.46 -24.04
N ASN A 142 -16.73 -36.56 -24.80
CA ASN A 142 -18.05 -36.10 -24.37
C ASN A 142 -18.59 -36.87 -23.16
N MET A 143 -18.26 -38.16 -23.04
CA MET A 143 -18.68 -39.01 -21.91
C MET A 143 -17.89 -38.72 -20.63
N LEU A 144 -16.66 -38.19 -20.73
CA LEU A 144 -15.84 -37.91 -19.55
C LEU A 144 -16.51 -36.91 -18.62
N GLN A 145 -17.02 -35.80 -19.17
CA GLN A 145 -17.65 -34.76 -18.37
C GLN A 145 -18.91 -35.29 -17.68
N GLU A 146 -19.75 -36.06 -18.37
CA GLU A 146 -20.97 -36.64 -17.79
C GLU A 146 -20.64 -37.60 -16.64
N GLN A 147 -19.66 -38.47 -16.83
CA GLN A 147 -19.30 -39.45 -15.79
C GLN A 147 -18.60 -38.82 -14.59
N PHE A 148 -17.75 -37.83 -14.80
CA PHE A 148 -17.19 -37.07 -13.68
C PHE A 148 -18.27 -36.29 -12.94
N LYS A 149 -19.32 -35.79 -13.62
CA LYS A 149 -20.49 -35.16 -12.99
C LYS A 149 -21.27 -36.13 -12.10
N LEU A 150 -21.38 -37.41 -12.48
CA LEU A 150 -22.03 -38.42 -11.63
C LEU A 150 -21.28 -38.64 -10.32
N CYS A 151 -19.95 -38.64 -10.35
CA CYS A 151 -19.13 -38.82 -9.16
C CYS A 151 -18.92 -37.54 -8.35
N PHE A 152 -18.91 -36.39 -9.05
CA PHE A 152 -18.73 -35.05 -8.50
C PHE A 152 -19.80 -34.10 -9.04
N PRO A 153 -21.04 -34.16 -8.52
CA PRO A 153 -22.14 -33.34 -9.03
C PRO A 153 -21.87 -31.82 -8.98
N GLN A 154 -21.02 -31.41 -8.03
CA GLN A 154 -20.66 -30.01 -7.80
C GLN A 154 -19.41 -29.56 -8.59
N MET A 155 -18.90 -30.37 -9.53
CA MET A 155 -17.78 -29.93 -10.37
C MET A 155 -18.22 -28.80 -11.32
N HIS A 156 -17.40 -27.76 -11.46
CA HIS A 156 -17.69 -26.64 -12.35
C HIS A 156 -17.35 -26.97 -13.81
N ASN A 157 -16.16 -27.52 -14.04
CA ASN A 157 -15.67 -27.77 -15.38
C ASN A 157 -14.80 -29.04 -15.46
N CYS A 158 -14.80 -29.70 -16.61
CA CYS A 158 -13.91 -30.81 -16.94
C CYS A 158 -13.26 -30.53 -18.29
N THR A 159 -11.93 -30.38 -18.31
CA THR A 159 -11.16 -30.21 -19.54
C THR A 159 -10.39 -31.50 -19.83
N ALA A 160 -10.73 -32.16 -20.94
CA ALA A 160 -9.96 -33.27 -21.49
C ALA A 160 -9.54 -32.93 -22.92
N TYR A 161 -8.48 -33.57 -23.40
CA TYR A 161 -7.89 -33.28 -24.71
C TYR A 161 -7.88 -34.53 -25.58
N PRO A 162 -8.05 -34.39 -26.92
CA PRO A 162 -7.87 -35.50 -27.84
C PRO A 162 -6.39 -35.95 -27.91
N PRO A 163 -6.11 -37.14 -28.46
CA PRO A 163 -4.75 -37.59 -28.69
C PRO A 163 -3.99 -36.63 -29.61
N VAL A 164 -2.70 -36.44 -29.36
CA VAL A 164 -1.84 -35.66 -30.27
C VAL A 164 -1.64 -36.48 -31.54
N ARG A 165 -2.33 -36.12 -32.63
CA ARG A 165 -2.08 -36.69 -33.96
C ARG A 165 -0.78 -36.07 -34.48
N ASN A 166 0.26 -36.89 -34.66
CA ASN A 166 1.49 -36.43 -35.30
C ASN A 166 1.16 -36.01 -36.73
N MET A 167 1.38 -34.74 -37.07
CA MET A 167 1.25 -34.20 -38.42
C MET A 167 2.44 -34.65 -39.27
N LYS A 168 2.56 -35.94 -39.53
CA LYS A 168 3.32 -36.53 -40.64
C LYS A 168 2.48 -37.69 -41.14
N THR A 169 2.13 -37.67 -42.43
CA THR A 169 1.26 -38.61 -43.16
C THR A 169 -0.26 -38.34 -43.08
N LYS A 170 -0.70 -37.24 -43.68
CA LYS A 170 -1.88 -37.28 -44.57
C LYS A 170 -1.54 -36.52 -45.85
N PRO A 171 -1.60 -37.14 -47.05
CA PRO A 171 -1.60 -36.38 -48.30
C PRO A 171 -2.83 -35.49 -48.33
N LEU A 172 -2.71 -34.30 -48.92
CA LEU A 172 -3.82 -33.39 -49.20
C LEU A 172 -4.95 -34.15 -49.93
N PRO A 173 -6.24 -33.95 -49.59
CA PRO A 173 -7.31 -34.56 -50.35
C PRO A 173 -7.42 -33.89 -51.73
N SER A 174 -7.31 -34.70 -52.78
CA SER A 174 -7.71 -34.32 -54.13
C SER A 174 -9.22 -34.05 -54.15
N PHE A 175 -9.59 -32.99 -54.86
CA PHE A 175 -10.96 -32.55 -55.14
C PHE A 175 -11.71 -33.60 -55.99
N THR A 176 -12.28 -34.65 -55.40
CA THR A 176 -13.43 -35.35 -56.00
C THR A 176 -14.20 -36.20 -54.98
N ALA A 177 -15.53 -36.18 -55.12
CA ALA A 177 -16.54 -37.07 -54.52
C ALA A 177 -17.15 -36.64 -53.17
N MET A 178 -18.27 -35.92 -53.28
CA MET A 178 -19.43 -36.12 -52.40
C MET A 178 -19.79 -37.61 -52.35
N ASN A 179 -19.92 -38.19 -51.15
CA ASN A 179 -21.11 -38.97 -50.75
C ASN A 179 -21.03 -39.62 -49.34
N PHE A 180 -22.18 -39.55 -48.65
CA PHE A 180 -22.74 -40.38 -47.58
C PHE A 180 -22.14 -40.43 -46.15
N VAL A 181 -22.89 -39.79 -45.22
CA VAL A 181 -23.47 -40.30 -43.96
C VAL A 181 -22.58 -41.08 -42.96
N GLY A 182 -22.50 -40.53 -41.74
CA GLY A 182 -22.77 -41.33 -40.53
C GLY A 182 -21.59 -41.88 -39.75
N ALA A 183 -20.79 -41.02 -39.12
CA ALA A 183 -20.25 -41.27 -37.77
C ALA A 183 -19.53 -39.98 -37.34
N ALA A 184 -20.06 -39.25 -36.35
CA ALA A 184 -19.20 -38.36 -35.60
C ALA A 184 -18.13 -39.26 -34.96
N GLU A 185 -16.90 -39.24 -35.47
CA GLU A 185 -15.76 -39.91 -34.83
C GLU A 185 -15.77 -39.47 -33.36
N LYS A 186 -16.12 -40.39 -32.45
CA LYS A 186 -16.10 -40.14 -31.02
C LYS A 186 -14.65 -39.88 -30.65
N GLU A 187 -14.25 -38.61 -30.59
CA GLU A 187 -12.88 -38.25 -30.27
C GLU A 187 -12.51 -38.88 -28.92
N GLU A 188 -11.58 -39.84 -28.99
CA GLU A 188 -11.01 -40.52 -27.85
C GLU A 188 -10.25 -39.52 -26.96
N ASN A 189 -9.96 -39.90 -25.71
CA ASN A 189 -9.25 -39.01 -24.80
C ASN A 189 -7.75 -39.31 -24.73
N ARG A 190 -6.95 -38.32 -24.35
CA ARG A 190 -5.48 -38.42 -24.21
C ARG A 190 -5.02 -39.20 -22.97
N GLY A 191 -5.93 -39.77 -22.18
CA GLY A 191 -5.64 -40.54 -20.97
C GLY A 191 -5.53 -39.71 -19.69
N PHE A 192 -5.90 -38.43 -19.75
CA PHE A 192 -5.97 -37.54 -18.59
C PHE A 192 -7.03 -36.46 -18.79
N ALA A 193 -7.50 -35.91 -17.67
CA ALA A 193 -8.44 -34.80 -17.63
C ALA A 193 -8.08 -33.85 -16.48
N PHE A 194 -8.56 -32.63 -16.58
CA PHE A 194 -8.54 -31.66 -15.50
C PHE A 194 -9.94 -31.40 -15.01
N ILE A 195 -10.17 -31.52 -13.71
CA ILE A 195 -11.44 -31.16 -13.10
C ILE A 195 -11.25 -29.89 -12.29
N GLU A 196 -12.08 -28.90 -12.55
CA GLU A 196 -12.14 -27.65 -11.81
C GLU A 196 -13.36 -27.63 -10.90
N PHE A 197 -13.11 -27.33 -9.64
CA PHE A 197 -14.11 -27.19 -8.60
C PHE A 197 -14.28 -25.72 -8.25
N LYS A 198 -15.40 -25.43 -7.60
CA LYS A 198 -15.73 -24.09 -7.12
C LYS A 198 -14.68 -23.54 -6.15
N ASP A 199 -14.21 -24.38 -5.23
CA ASP A 199 -13.26 -24.01 -4.19
C ASP A 199 -12.25 -25.13 -3.92
N HIS A 200 -11.29 -24.83 -3.04
CA HIS A 200 -10.27 -25.78 -2.63
C HIS A 200 -10.84 -26.97 -1.86
N GLU A 201 -11.93 -26.78 -1.12
CA GLU A 201 -12.47 -27.79 -0.21
C GLU A 201 -13.15 -28.90 -0.98
N MET A 202 -14.01 -28.53 -1.95
CA MET A 202 -14.61 -29.48 -2.89
C MET A 202 -13.54 -30.22 -3.69
N ALA A 203 -12.48 -29.52 -4.14
CA ALA A 203 -11.37 -30.16 -4.83
C ALA A 203 -10.60 -31.13 -3.92
N LEU A 204 -10.42 -30.79 -2.64
CA LEU A 204 -9.74 -31.64 -1.66
C LEU A 204 -10.59 -32.87 -1.33
N GLU A 205 -11.90 -32.72 -1.17
CA GLU A 205 -12.83 -33.83 -0.95
C GLU A 205 -12.84 -34.78 -2.16
N ALA A 206 -12.96 -34.24 -3.38
CA ALA A 206 -12.88 -35.02 -4.59
C ALA A 206 -11.54 -35.78 -4.71
N LYS A 207 -10.42 -35.11 -4.37
CA LYS A 207 -9.10 -35.75 -4.32
C LYS A 207 -9.04 -36.88 -3.27
N LYS A 208 -9.61 -36.68 -2.07
CA LYS A 208 -9.70 -37.72 -1.03
C LYS A 208 -10.55 -38.90 -1.50
N ARG A 209 -11.64 -38.65 -2.23
CA ARG A 209 -12.54 -39.68 -2.76
C ARG A 209 -11.90 -40.49 -3.89
N LEU A 210 -11.06 -39.86 -4.72
CA LEU A 210 -10.29 -40.48 -5.79
C LEU A 210 -8.95 -41.09 -5.33
N THR A 211 -8.71 -41.18 -4.03
CA THR A 211 -7.53 -41.88 -3.51
C THR A 211 -7.66 -43.37 -3.87
N PRO A 212 -6.60 -44.00 -4.44
CA PRO A 212 -6.67 -45.40 -4.89
C PRO A 212 -7.27 -46.33 -3.84
N GLY A 213 -8.19 -47.21 -4.27
CA GLY A 213 -8.88 -48.15 -3.38
C GLY A 213 -10.19 -47.65 -2.77
N ARG A 214 -10.58 -46.38 -2.95
CA ARG A 214 -11.90 -45.87 -2.51
C ARG A 214 -12.96 -45.87 -3.61
N VAL A 215 -12.61 -45.37 -4.80
CA VAL A 215 -13.52 -45.28 -5.95
C VAL A 215 -12.79 -45.69 -7.21
N ARG A 216 -13.36 -46.64 -7.94
CA ARG A 216 -12.91 -47.03 -9.28
C ARG A 216 -13.83 -46.43 -10.32
N MET A 217 -13.25 -45.79 -11.34
CA MET A 217 -13.99 -45.33 -12.51
C MET A 217 -13.55 -46.15 -13.71
N TRP A 218 -14.51 -46.60 -14.52
CA TRP A 218 -14.25 -47.53 -15.63
C TRP A 218 -13.50 -48.80 -15.20
N GLY A 219 -13.69 -49.25 -13.96
CA GLY A 219 -12.98 -50.40 -13.40
C GLY A 219 -11.50 -50.14 -13.06
N VAL A 220 -11.02 -48.89 -13.17
CA VAL A 220 -9.60 -48.52 -12.95
C VAL A 220 -9.49 -47.54 -11.77
N ASP A 221 -8.43 -47.70 -10.99
CA ASP A 221 -8.01 -46.73 -9.98
C ASP A 221 -7.29 -45.55 -10.68
N LEU A 222 -7.91 -44.38 -10.66
CA LEU A 222 -7.36 -43.17 -11.29
C LEU A 222 -6.27 -42.55 -10.41
N LYS A 223 -5.27 -41.93 -11.05
CA LYS A 223 -4.20 -41.19 -10.35
C LYS A 223 -4.54 -39.70 -10.29
N VAL A 224 -4.65 -39.16 -9.09
CA VAL A 224 -5.07 -37.77 -8.86
C VAL A 224 -3.97 -36.94 -8.21
N GLN A 225 -3.66 -35.81 -8.83
CA GLN A 225 -2.74 -34.81 -8.32
C GLN A 225 -3.40 -33.44 -8.35
N TRP A 226 -2.87 -32.50 -7.57
CA TRP A 226 -3.20 -31.10 -7.78
C TRP A 226 -2.73 -30.72 -9.18
N ALA A 227 -3.60 -30.10 -9.97
CA ALA A 227 -3.15 -29.55 -11.24
C ALA A 227 -2.07 -28.51 -10.92
N LYS A 228 -0.95 -28.56 -11.64
CA LYS A 228 -0.06 -27.41 -11.64
C LYS A 228 -0.89 -26.20 -12.09
N PRO A 229 -0.80 -25.05 -11.41
CA PRO A 229 -1.35 -23.81 -11.94
C PRO A 229 -0.92 -23.72 -13.41
N LYS A 230 -1.81 -23.30 -14.32
CA LYS A 230 -1.40 -23.05 -15.69
C LYS A 230 -0.24 -22.06 -15.59
N GLU A 231 0.99 -22.51 -15.83
CA GLU A 231 2.12 -21.63 -16.02
C GLU A 231 1.74 -20.80 -17.24
N GLU A 232 1.31 -19.56 -17.01
CA GLU A 232 1.54 -18.51 -18.01
C GLU A 232 3.02 -18.64 -18.37
N LEU A 233 3.28 -19.12 -19.59
CA LEU A 233 4.57 -19.27 -20.26
C LEU A 233 5.69 -18.47 -19.56
N GLN A 234 6.39 -19.11 -18.62
CA GLN A 234 7.51 -18.54 -17.88
C GLN A 234 8.72 -18.38 -18.82
N GLY A 235 8.69 -17.35 -19.64
CA GLY A 235 9.88 -16.60 -20.01
C GLY A 235 9.90 -15.32 -19.18
N GLY A 236 10.73 -15.28 -18.14
CA GLY A 236 10.94 -14.08 -17.33
C GLY A 236 11.32 -14.36 -15.87
N MET A 237 12.63 -14.45 -15.64
CA MET A 237 13.38 -14.24 -14.39
C MET A 237 12.59 -14.15 -13.07
N LYS A 238 12.88 -15.10 -12.16
CA LYS A 238 12.61 -14.96 -10.72
C LYS A 238 13.47 -13.81 -10.17
N ASN A 239 12.85 -12.71 -9.75
CA ASN A 239 13.54 -11.70 -8.95
C ASN A 239 13.53 -12.12 -7.46
N MET A 240 14.65 -11.88 -6.77
CA MET A 240 14.89 -12.23 -5.35
C MET A 240 13.94 -11.56 -4.33
N ASN A 241 13.01 -10.69 -4.75
CA ASN A 241 12.19 -9.88 -3.84
C ASN A 241 10.69 -10.21 -3.86
N GLY A 242 10.27 -11.34 -4.41
CA GLY A 242 8.88 -11.80 -4.27
C GLY A 242 7.80 -10.99 -5.02
N TYR A 243 8.17 -10.08 -5.92
CA TYR A 243 7.23 -9.38 -6.79
C TYR A 243 7.02 -10.14 -8.10
N PRO A 244 5.82 -10.68 -8.39
CA PRO A 244 5.50 -11.17 -9.73
C PRO A 244 5.38 -9.98 -10.70
N TYR A 245 5.85 -10.16 -11.93
CA TYR A 245 5.55 -9.26 -13.05
C TYR A 245 4.03 -9.21 -13.25
N ASN A 246 3.40 -8.06 -12.98
CA ASN A 246 2.02 -7.81 -13.37
C ASN A 246 2.02 -7.53 -14.90
N ARG A 247 1.50 -8.45 -15.72
CA ARG A 247 1.24 -8.18 -17.15
C ARG A 247 -0.17 -7.62 -17.42
N LEU A 248 -1.09 -7.68 -16.46
CA LEU A 248 -2.48 -7.23 -16.64
C LEU A 248 -2.67 -5.73 -16.40
N SER A 249 -1.75 -5.07 -15.69
CA SER A 249 -1.56 -3.62 -15.77
C SER A 249 -0.39 -3.36 -16.70
N GLY A 250 -0.58 -2.66 -17.82
CA GLY A 250 0.50 -2.30 -18.76
C GLY A 250 1.61 -1.40 -18.21
N HIS A 251 1.81 -1.37 -16.88
CA HIS A 251 2.81 -0.57 -16.20
C HIS A 251 3.61 -1.47 -15.23
N PRO A 252 4.94 -1.60 -15.42
CA PRO A 252 5.79 -2.32 -14.49
C PRO A 252 5.82 -1.61 -13.13
N PHE A 253 5.68 -2.36 -12.05
CA PHE A 253 5.94 -1.88 -10.68
C PHE A 253 7.33 -1.23 -10.63
N ILE A 254 7.42 0.05 -10.28
CA ILE A 254 8.67 0.79 -10.17
C ILE A 254 9.17 0.65 -8.72
N PRO A 255 10.18 -0.18 -8.43
CA PRO A 255 10.58 -0.51 -7.05
C PRO A 255 11.03 0.68 -6.19
N ASN A 256 11.26 1.86 -6.80
CA ASN A 256 11.80 3.06 -6.15
C ASN A 256 10.85 4.28 -6.15
N ASP A 257 9.53 4.11 -6.39
CA ASP A 257 8.58 5.23 -6.22
C ASP A 257 8.23 5.44 -4.73
N PHE A 258 9.11 6.14 -4.01
CA PHE A 258 8.93 6.43 -2.59
C PHE A 258 7.80 7.41 -2.29
N CYS A 259 7.39 8.24 -3.27
CA CYS A 259 6.22 9.10 -3.11
C CYS A 259 4.92 8.27 -3.11
N ALA A 260 4.80 7.27 -3.99
CA ALA A 260 3.71 6.30 -3.92
C ALA A 260 3.74 5.47 -2.62
N LYS A 261 4.92 5.00 -2.21
CA LYS A 261 5.06 4.25 -0.95
C LYS A 261 4.64 5.07 0.26
N LEU A 262 5.07 6.33 0.38
CA LEU A 262 4.69 7.20 1.51
C LEU A 262 3.18 7.30 1.65
N ARG A 263 2.48 7.56 0.54
CA ARG A 263 1.01 7.62 0.48
C ARG A 263 0.35 6.30 0.87
N LEU A 264 0.84 5.17 0.34
CA LEU A 264 0.33 3.83 0.68
C LEU A 264 0.58 3.48 2.16
N TYR A 265 1.74 3.83 2.71
CA TYR A 265 2.03 3.66 4.13
C TYR A 265 1.10 4.48 5.01
N CYS A 266 0.88 5.75 4.67
CA CYS A 266 -0.05 6.59 5.41
C CYS A 266 -1.47 6.01 5.37
N LEU A 267 -1.94 5.64 4.18
CA LEU A 267 -3.27 5.05 3.98
C LEU A 267 -3.43 3.72 4.74
N ALA A 268 -2.42 2.85 4.70
CA ALA A 268 -2.50 1.54 5.34
C ALA A 268 -2.48 1.62 6.88
N ASN A 269 -1.72 2.57 7.45
CA ASN A 269 -1.48 2.64 8.91
C ASN A 269 -2.28 3.77 9.59
N ASN A 270 -3.45 4.15 9.05
CA ASN A 270 -4.34 5.17 9.61
C ASN A 270 -3.71 6.57 9.81
N LEU A 271 -2.67 6.89 9.05
CA LEU A 271 -2.08 8.22 9.05
C LEU A 271 -2.83 9.13 8.07
N CYS A 272 -2.89 10.42 8.39
CA CYS A 272 -3.45 11.45 7.53
C CYS A 272 -2.68 11.57 6.21
N ILE A 273 -3.29 12.29 5.26
CA ILE A 273 -2.60 12.73 4.04
C ILE A 273 -1.31 13.44 4.45
N PRO A 274 -0.12 12.99 3.98
CA PRO A 274 1.13 13.62 4.32
C PRO A 274 1.16 15.05 3.79
N ILE A 275 1.71 15.97 4.60
CA ILE A 275 1.89 17.38 4.23
C ILE A 275 3.38 17.61 4.05
N VAL A 276 3.78 18.01 2.84
CA VAL A 276 5.15 18.38 2.49
C VAL A 276 5.22 19.89 2.40
N VAL A 277 6.14 20.50 3.14
CA VAL A 277 6.37 21.95 3.16
C VAL A 277 7.79 22.22 2.72
N TYR A 278 7.95 22.89 1.58
CA TYR A 278 9.21 23.45 1.15
C TYR A 278 9.46 24.75 1.89
N GLY A 279 10.62 24.85 2.55
CA GLY A 279 11.10 26.04 3.20
C GLY A 279 12.05 26.84 2.30
N PRO A 280 12.69 27.88 2.86
CA PRO A 280 13.59 28.76 2.15
C PRO A 280 14.81 28.04 1.56
N ILE A 281 15.36 28.66 0.52
CA ILE A 281 16.59 28.25 -0.12
C ILE A 281 17.74 29.18 0.27
N SER A 282 18.94 28.61 0.32
CA SER A 282 20.19 29.33 0.52
C SER A 282 21.07 29.13 -0.72
N PRO A 283 21.01 30.04 -1.71
CA PRO A 283 21.74 29.87 -2.97
C PRO A 283 23.26 29.82 -2.77
N VAL A 284 23.77 30.51 -1.75
CA VAL A 284 25.21 30.57 -1.43
C VAL A 284 25.75 29.20 -0.99
N TYR A 285 24.95 28.44 -0.24
CA TYR A 285 25.35 27.14 0.31
C TYR A 285 24.70 25.96 -0.40
N TYR A 286 23.91 26.22 -1.45
CA TYR A 286 23.12 25.22 -2.16
C TYR A 286 22.21 24.38 -1.24
N LEU A 287 21.65 25.03 -0.21
CA LEU A 287 20.77 24.39 0.77
C LEU A 287 19.32 24.71 0.51
N GLN A 288 18.45 23.71 0.65
CA GLN A 288 17.01 23.91 0.81
C GLN A 288 16.57 23.27 2.13
N TYR A 289 15.78 24.02 2.89
CA TYR A 289 15.08 23.49 4.05
C TYR A 289 13.71 23.00 3.64
N ALA A 290 13.25 21.89 4.20
CA ALA A 290 11.92 21.35 3.92
C ALA A 290 11.42 20.48 5.08
N GLY A 291 10.14 20.17 5.10
CA GLY A 291 9.53 19.37 6.15
C GLY A 291 8.43 18.45 5.65
N ILE A 292 8.31 17.28 6.25
CA ILE A 292 7.17 16.37 6.08
C ILE A 292 6.47 16.24 7.42
N LEU A 293 5.16 16.51 7.45
CA LEU A 293 4.29 16.31 8.58
C LEU A 293 3.39 15.09 8.33
N ILE A 294 3.44 14.15 9.26
CA ILE A 294 2.53 13.01 9.35
C ILE A 294 1.75 13.08 10.66
N LYS A 295 0.46 12.74 10.62
CA LYS A 295 -0.44 12.82 11.78
C LYS A 295 -1.25 11.54 11.84
N ASP A 296 -1.38 10.96 13.01
CA ASP A 296 -2.25 9.82 13.25
C ASP A 296 -3.71 10.29 13.34
N SER A 297 -4.59 9.63 12.58
CA SER A 297 -5.97 10.08 12.46
C SER A 297 -6.83 9.83 13.70
N THR A 298 -6.42 8.90 14.57
CA THR A 298 -7.21 8.47 15.73
C THR A 298 -6.78 9.20 16.99
N SER A 299 -5.47 9.24 17.27
CA SER A 299 -4.87 9.88 18.44
C SER A 299 -4.60 11.37 18.25
N GLY A 300 -4.53 11.85 17.00
CA GLY A 300 -4.15 13.23 16.68
C GLY A 300 -2.67 13.55 16.91
N ARG A 301 -1.87 12.59 17.40
CA ARG A 301 -0.41 12.73 17.53
C ARG A 301 0.22 12.90 16.15
N TYR A 302 1.32 13.63 16.08
CA TYR A 302 1.98 13.92 14.82
C TYR A 302 3.49 13.84 14.95
N SER A 303 4.17 13.65 13.82
CA SER A 303 5.61 13.77 13.70
C SER A 303 5.97 14.73 12.58
N MET A 304 6.85 15.68 12.87
CA MET A 304 7.50 16.51 11.86
C MET A 304 8.90 15.98 11.59
N MET A 305 9.19 15.75 10.32
CA MET A 305 10.53 15.43 9.83
C MET A 305 11.02 16.68 9.09
N ILE A 306 12.08 17.30 9.59
CA ILE A 306 12.67 18.50 8.99
C ILE A 306 13.97 18.12 8.31
N PHE A 307 14.22 18.67 7.14
CA PHE A 307 15.34 18.32 6.28
C PHE A 307 16.16 19.57 5.94
N GLU A 308 17.47 19.50 6.14
CA GLU A 308 18.46 20.35 5.49
C GLU A 308 19.02 19.58 4.29
N ILE A 309 18.77 20.06 3.08
CA ILE A 309 19.03 19.33 1.84
C ILE A 309 20.08 20.08 1.02
N LEU A 310 21.21 19.44 0.74
CA LEU A 310 22.19 19.95 -0.21
C LEU A 310 21.71 19.65 -1.64
N PHE A 311 21.06 20.60 -2.29
CA PHE A 311 20.32 20.33 -3.53
C PHE A 311 21.19 20.24 -4.80
N ASP A 312 22.42 20.78 -4.80
CA ASP A 312 23.34 20.74 -5.95
C ASP A 312 23.65 19.31 -6.42
N ARG A 313 23.56 18.34 -5.50
CA ARG A 313 23.84 16.91 -5.76
C ARG A 313 22.58 16.05 -5.77
N MET A 314 21.40 16.66 -5.93
CA MET A 314 20.12 15.95 -5.88
C MET A 314 19.45 15.93 -7.25
N SER A 315 18.97 14.76 -7.66
CA SER A 315 18.12 14.68 -8.86
C SER A 315 16.68 15.08 -8.54
N ASP A 316 16.16 14.65 -7.39
CA ASP A 316 14.81 14.96 -6.95
C ASP A 316 14.75 15.02 -5.42
N ILE A 317 14.73 16.24 -4.88
CA ILE A 317 14.71 16.46 -3.42
C ILE A 317 13.46 15.89 -2.76
N HIS A 318 12.33 15.85 -3.47
CA HIS A 318 11.09 15.36 -2.94
C HIS A 318 11.13 13.85 -2.73
N LEU A 319 11.64 13.10 -3.71
CA LEU A 319 11.82 11.64 -3.56
C LEU A 319 12.75 11.28 -2.42
N ALA A 320 13.81 12.06 -2.20
CA ALA A 320 14.73 11.84 -1.09
C ALA A 320 14.04 12.02 0.26
N MET A 321 13.23 13.08 0.42
CA MET A 321 12.43 13.28 1.62
C MET A 321 11.41 12.16 1.81
N CYS A 322 10.69 11.75 0.76
CA CYS A 322 9.72 10.64 0.84
C CYS A 322 10.41 9.32 1.21
N GLU A 323 11.61 9.05 0.71
CA GLU A 323 12.35 7.83 1.07
C GLU A 323 12.71 7.81 2.55
N LEU A 324 13.18 8.93 3.10
CA LEU A 324 13.48 9.04 4.53
C LEU A 324 12.22 8.91 5.37
N ALA A 325 11.13 9.54 4.97
CA ALA A 325 9.84 9.40 5.64
C ALA A 325 9.37 7.94 5.66
N VAL A 326 9.45 7.24 4.54
CA VAL A 326 9.13 5.81 4.45
C VAL A 326 10.01 4.98 5.37
N LYS A 327 11.34 5.21 5.38
CA LYS A 327 12.25 4.48 6.28
C LYS A 327 11.94 4.74 7.75
N MET A 328 11.54 5.95 8.11
CA MET A 328 11.14 6.26 9.48
C MET A 328 9.82 5.60 9.87
N ILE A 329 8.84 5.54 8.97
CA ILE A 329 7.60 4.79 9.20
C ILE A 329 7.90 3.30 9.35
N GLU A 330 8.74 2.73 8.48
CA GLU A 330 9.16 1.33 8.55
C GLU A 330 9.91 1.01 9.86
N ARG A 331 10.84 1.87 10.27
CA ARG A 331 11.59 1.75 11.53
C ARG A 331 10.68 1.75 12.75
N ASN A 332 9.62 2.55 12.72
CA ASN A 332 8.67 2.72 13.83
C ASN A 332 7.40 1.89 13.63
N VAL A 333 7.43 0.86 12.77
CA VAL A 333 6.36 -0.13 12.64
C VAL A 333 5.00 0.54 12.36
N GLY A 334 4.99 1.57 11.51
CA GLY A 334 3.78 2.31 11.14
C GLY A 334 3.29 3.34 12.15
N GLN A 335 3.89 3.42 13.34
CA GLN A 335 3.45 4.33 14.40
C GLN A 335 4.06 5.73 14.27
N ILE A 336 3.42 6.72 14.90
CA ILE A 336 3.99 8.07 15.05
C ILE A 336 5.20 8.03 15.98
N PHE A 337 6.26 8.71 15.56
CA PHE A 337 7.54 8.81 16.25
C PHE A 337 7.88 10.25 16.62
N ASP A 338 8.90 10.43 17.47
CA ASP A 338 9.41 11.74 17.83
C ASP A 338 9.83 12.55 16.59
N HIS A 339 9.73 13.87 16.67
CA HIS A 339 10.14 14.74 15.58
C HIS A 339 11.62 14.55 15.26
N SER A 340 12.00 14.72 14.00
CA SER A 340 13.32 14.34 13.51
C SER A 340 13.92 15.42 12.63
N LEU A 341 15.21 15.67 12.82
CA LEU A 341 15.99 16.61 12.02
C LEU A 341 17.03 15.85 11.20
N PHE A 342 16.88 15.89 9.89
CA PHE A 342 17.71 15.21 8.92
C PHE A 342 18.61 16.19 8.17
N ARG A 343 19.77 15.69 7.77
CA ARG A 343 20.64 16.32 6.78
C ARG A 343 20.80 15.38 5.59
N ILE A 344 20.39 15.82 4.40
CA ILE A 344 20.60 15.09 3.15
C ILE A 344 21.86 15.66 2.50
N VAL A 345 22.95 14.88 2.54
CA VAL A 345 24.29 15.32 2.09
C VAL A 345 24.58 14.94 0.64
N SER A 346 23.91 13.92 0.10
CA SER A 346 23.99 13.54 -1.31
C SER A 346 22.76 12.74 -1.73
N ASP A 347 22.68 12.46 -3.02
CA ASP A 347 21.70 11.57 -3.64
C ASP A 347 21.66 10.14 -3.06
N THR A 348 22.74 9.69 -2.42
CA THR A 348 22.85 8.37 -1.78
C THR A 348 22.88 8.41 -0.27
N LYS A 349 23.03 9.57 0.38
CA LYS A 349 23.35 9.62 1.81
C LYS A 349 22.59 10.72 2.55
N ALA A 350 22.00 10.33 3.68
CA ALA A 350 21.39 11.23 4.65
C ALA A 350 21.77 10.85 6.08
N GLU A 351 21.63 11.80 7.00
CA GLU A 351 21.99 11.67 8.41
C GLU A 351 20.81 12.12 9.28
N LEU A 352 20.43 11.32 10.27
CA LEU A 352 19.57 11.78 11.36
C LEU A 352 20.45 12.49 12.38
N VAL A 353 20.27 13.80 12.50
CA VAL A 353 21.11 14.68 13.30
C VAL A 353 20.58 14.79 14.72
N TYR A 354 19.25 14.93 14.85
CA TYR A 354 18.59 15.15 16.14
C TYR A 354 17.15 14.64 16.15
N THR A 355 16.66 14.23 17.31
CA THR A 355 15.25 13.87 17.55
C THR A 355 14.73 14.67 18.74
N PHE A 356 13.47 15.12 18.68
CA PHE A 356 12.88 15.98 19.69
C PHE A 356 11.38 15.72 19.85
N LYS A 357 10.81 16.06 21.01
CA LYS A 357 9.39 15.79 21.32
C LYS A 357 8.48 16.98 21.08
N SER A 358 9.01 18.22 21.13
CA SER A 358 8.21 19.41 20.91
C SER A 358 9.02 20.56 20.30
N HIS A 359 8.33 21.54 19.72
CA HIS A 359 8.96 22.73 19.16
C HIS A 359 9.74 23.52 20.23
N GLU A 360 9.24 23.57 21.46
CA GLU A 360 9.90 24.24 22.58
C GLU A 360 11.21 23.54 22.97
N GLU A 361 11.27 22.21 22.90
CA GLU A 361 12.51 21.45 23.09
C GLU A 361 13.54 21.84 22.03
N LEU A 362 13.14 21.91 20.76
CA LEU A 362 14.02 22.30 19.65
C LEU A 362 14.53 23.74 19.81
N CYS A 363 13.68 24.68 20.24
CA CYS A 363 14.06 26.07 20.54
C CYS A 363 15.18 26.17 21.59
N ASN A 364 15.14 25.28 22.59
CA ASN A 364 16.05 25.31 23.73
C ASN A 364 17.36 24.55 23.49
N GLU A 365 17.45 23.77 22.41
CA GLU A 365 18.64 22.97 22.12
C GLU A 365 19.78 23.82 21.55
N ARG A 366 20.70 24.22 22.44
CA ARG A 366 21.83 25.09 22.10
C ARG A 366 22.89 24.38 21.26
N SER A 367 23.01 23.06 21.34
CA SER A 367 24.03 22.33 20.59
C SER A 367 23.86 22.45 19.08
N LEU A 368 22.62 22.64 18.61
CA LEU A 368 22.29 22.65 17.18
C LEU A 368 22.65 23.96 16.48
N TYR A 369 22.81 25.07 17.21
CA TYR A 369 23.25 26.35 16.63
C TYR A 369 24.67 26.29 16.05
N GLY A 370 25.50 25.37 16.53
CA GLY A 370 26.83 25.10 15.95
C GLY A 370 26.83 24.03 14.86
N GLU A 371 25.74 23.27 14.72
CA GLU A 371 25.63 22.14 13.80
C GLU A 371 25.03 22.54 12.45
N PHE A 372 24.13 23.54 12.42
CA PHE A 372 23.44 24.00 11.22
C PHE A 372 23.81 25.43 10.87
N LEU A 373 24.07 25.71 9.59
CA LEU A 373 24.41 27.05 9.10
C LEU A 373 23.27 28.05 9.32
N GLN A 374 22.03 27.63 9.08
CA GLN A 374 20.84 28.48 9.23
C GLN A 374 19.80 27.82 10.16
N PHE A 375 20.21 27.54 11.40
CA PHE A 375 19.32 26.92 12.41
C PHE A 375 18.04 27.74 12.68
N LYS A 376 18.10 29.07 12.56
CA LYS A 376 16.92 29.95 12.63
C LYS A 376 15.84 29.53 11.62
N THR A 377 16.23 29.19 10.39
CA THR A 377 15.31 28.76 9.33
C THR A 377 14.63 27.44 9.69
N ILE A 378 15.36 26.50 10.30
CA ILE A 378 14.82 25.24 10.84
C ILE A 378 13.77 25.52 11.92
N LEU A 379 14.03 26.45 12.86
CA LEU A 379 13.06 26.81 13.90
C LEU A 379 11.79 27.42 13.32
N ASN A 380 11.92 28.34 12.37
CA ASN A 380 10.77 28.96 11.70
C ASN A 380 9.93 27.93 10.95
N LEU A 381 10.57 27.00 10.24
CA LEU A 381 9.90 25.91 9.55
C LEU A 381 9.21 24.95 10.53
N ALA A 382 9.86 24.60 11.64
CA ALA A 382 9.26 23.78 12.70
C ALA A 382 7.98 24.42 13.27
N TYR A 383 7.98 25.75 13.45
CA TYR A 383 6.80 26.48 13.92
C TYR A 383 5.66 26.45 12.90
N SER A 384 5.94 26.67 11.61
CA SER A 384 4.93 26.53 10.55
C SER A 384 4.35 25.11 10.48
N LEU A 385 5.17 24.07 10.65
CA LEU A 385 4.71 22.67 10.71
C LEU A 385 3.86 22.41 11.96
N LYS A 386 4.21 22.98 13.11
CA LYS A 386 3.40 22.92 14.34
C LYS A 386 2.01 23.52 14.11
N LEU A 387 1.92 24.70 13.50
CA LEU A 387 0.63 25.35 13.17
C LEU A 387 -0.24 24.47 12.27
N LEU A 388 0.36 23.85 11.24
CA LEU A 388 -0.35 22.89 10.40
C LEU A 388 -0.83 21.67 11.21
N ALA A 389 0.00 21.15 12.11
CA ALA A 389 -0.32 19.97 12.92
C ALA A 389 -1.48 20.20 13.91
N GLU A 390 -1.63 21.41 14.43
CA GLU A 390 -2.71 21.80 15.36
C GLU A 390 -4.09 21.85 14.67
N HIS A 391 -4.12 21.95 13.34
CA HIS A 391 -5.35 22.03 12.58
C HIS A 391 -5.94 20.65 12.24
N ASN A 392 -7.25 20.62 12.00
CA ASN A 392 -7.95 19.45 11.51
C ASN A 392 -7.54 19.14 10.05
N SER A 393 -7.17 17.89 9.77
CA SER A 393 -6.68 17.47 8.45
C SER A 393 -7.71 17.65 7.33
N GLU A 394 -9.01 17.54 7.61
CA GLU A 394 -10.05 17.84 6.61
C GLU A 394 -10.15 19.33 6.32
N LYS A 395 -10.06 20.18 7.34
CA LYS A 395 -10.01 21.64 7.18
C LYS A 395 -8.83 22.03 6.30
N LEU A 396 -7.64 21.48 6.58
CA LEU A 396 -6.43 21.72 5.76
C LEU A 396 -6.62 21.28 4.31
N LEU A 397 -7.19 20.09 4.10
CA LEU A 397 -7.47 19.58 2.76
C LEU A 397 -8.45 20.49 2.00
N ILE A 398 -9.50 20.98 2.66
CA ILE A 398 -10.48 21.90 2.06
C ILE A 398 -9.82 23.24 1.70
N LEU A 399 -9.04 23.83 2.60
CA LEU A 399 -8.32 25.09 2.36
C LEU A 399 -7.33 24.94 1.19
N TYR A 400 -6.56 23.86 1.21
CA TYR A 400 -5.64 23.53 0.12
C TYR A 400 -6.38 23.40 -1.23
N LYS A 401 -7.49 22.66 -1.29
CA LYS A 401 -8.31 22.54 -2.51
C LYS A 401 -8.84 23.89 -2.98
N ARG A 402 -9.36 24.71 -2.06
CA ARG A 402 -9.93 26.03 -2.36
C ARG A 402 -8.88 27.04 -2.81
N SER A 403 -7.62 26.90 -2.37
CA SER A 403 -6.53 27.81 -2.76
C SER A 403 -6.29 27.87 -4.27
N PHE A 404 -6.69 26.86 -5.03
CA PHE A 404 -6.58 26.82 -6.50
C PHE A 404 -7.77 27.46 -7.22
N LEU A 405 -8.83 27.85 -6.49
CA LEU A 405 -10.02 28.51 -7.04
C LEU A 405 -9.85 30.04 -7.02
N THR A 406 -8.69 30.51 -7.45
CA THR A 406 -8.31 31.93 -7.42
C THR A 406 -7.70 32.35 -8.76
N SER A 407 -7.78 33.64 -9.08
CA SER A 407 -7.12 34.25 -10.23
C SER A 407 -5.67 34.68 -9.95
N GLN A 408 -5.18 34.51 -8.71
CA GLN A 408 -3.80 34.81 -8.36
C GLN A 408 -2.81 33.93 -9.14
N GLN A 409 -1.65 34.50 -9.48
CA GLN A 409 -0.59 33.79 -10.21
C GLN A 409 -0.09 32.55 -9.45
N VAL A 410 0.00 32.66 -8.12
CA VAL A 410 0.39 31.58 -7.22
C VAL A 410 -0.74 31.34 -6.22
N ALA A 411 -1.24 30.10 -6.17
CA ALA A 411 -2.27 29.69 -5.22
C ALA A 411 -1.74 29.80 -3.78
N SER A 412 -2.54 30.33 -2.86
CA SER A 412 -2.17 30.41 -1.44
C SER A 412 -3.40 30.30 -0.54
N PHE A 413 -3.16 29.93 0.72
CA PHE A 413 -4.15 30.04 1.79
C PHE A 413 -3.46 30.42 3.11
N GLU A 414 -4.26 30.92 4.03
CA GLU A 414 -3.83 31.31 5.37
C GLU A 414 -4.69 30.55 6.39
N LEU A 415 -4.08 30.05 7.47
CA LEU A 415 -4.83 29.41 8.56
C LEU A 415 -5.40 30.43 9.54
N ASP A 416 -4.67 31.53 9.72
CA ASP A 416 -4.91 32.65 10.62
C ASP A 416 -4.31 33.94 10.01
N SER A 417 -5.17 34.90 9.67
CA SER A 417 -4.79 36.16 9.04
C SER A 417 -3.89 37.04 9.90
N GLU A 418 -3.88 36.85 11.22
CA GLU A 418 -3.04 37.63 12.14
C GLU A 418 -1.62 37.04 12.28
N ASN A 419 -1.41 35.83 11.78
CA ASN A 419 -0.15 35.11 11.93
C ASN A 419 0.50 34.82 10.57
N THR A 420 1.54 35.57 10.24
CA THR A 420 2.31 35.43 9.00
C THR A 420 2.88 34.02 8.80
N PHE A 421 3.16 33.27 9.87
CA PHE A 421 3.64 31.87 9.81
C PHE A 421 2.57 30.88 9.32
N SER A 422 1.31 31.32 9.28
CA SER A 422 0.15 30.53 8.90
C SER A 422 -0.18 30.61 7.41
N LYS A 423 0.54 31.46 6.66
CA LYS A 423 0.43 31.62 5.21
C LYS A 423 1.28 30.61 4.47
N PHE A 424 0.66 29.93 3.51
CA PHE A 424 1.31 28.94 2.66
C PHE A 424 0.93 29.14 1.20
N TYR A 425 1.88 28.92 0.31
CA TYR A 425 1.62 28.82 -1.13
C TYR A 425 1.39 27.37 -1.51
N SER A 426 0.31 27.08 -2.21
CA SER A 426 -0.09 25.73 -2.59
C SER A 426 0.58 25.32 -3.90
N ILE A 427 1.21 24.14 -3.89
CA ILE A 427 1.83 23.52 -5.07
C ILE A 427 0.92 22.41 -5.53
N LEU A 428 0.62 22.28 -6.83
CA LEU A 428 -0.33 21.26 -7.31
C LEU A 428 0.11 19.82 -6.95
N PRO A 429 -0.80 18.91 -6.55
CA PRO A 429 -0.45 17.54 -6.13
C PRO A 429 0.27 16.70 -7.20
N THR A 430 0.08 17.04 -8.48
CA THR A 430 0.63 16.32 -9.63
C THR A 430 1.85 17.01 -10.24
N PHE A 431 2.46 17.98 -9.54
CA PHE A 431 3.56 18.78 -10.10
C PHE A 431 4.77 17.94 -10.52
N ARG A 432 4.93 16.71 -10.01
CA ARG A 432 6.01 15.77 -10.41
C ARG A 432 5.60 14.74 -11.47
N ASN A 433 4.36 14.80 -11.98
CA ASN A 433 3.78 13.80 -12.90
C ASN A 433 3.86 12.35 -12.38
N ASN A 434 3.78 12.16 -11.07
CA ASN A 434 3.75 10.83 -10.46
C ASN A 434 2.59 10.01 -11.04
N GLN A 435 2.84 8.72 -11.29
CA GLN A 435 1.78 7.83 -11.74
C GLN A 435 0.65 7.77 -10.70
N LYS A 436 -0.57 7.52 -11.19
CA LYS A 436 -1.72 7.31 -10.30
C LYS A 436 -1.45 6.04 -9.51
N LEU A 437 -1.91 6.01 -8.25
CA LEU A 437 -1.93 4.76 -7.52
C LEU A 437 -2.88 3.77 -8.21
N ASN A 438 -2.54 2.49 -8.16
CA ASN A 438 -3.37 1.41 -8.70
C ASN A 438 -4.68 1.30 -7.93
N ASN A 439 -5.67 0.61 -8.50
CA ASN A 439 -6.97 0.32 -7.86
C ASN A 439 -7.68 1.60 -7.35
N ASN A 440 -7.43 2.73 -8.04
CA ASN A 440 -8.00 4.05 -7.77
C ASN A 440 -7.68 4.64 -6.38
N PHE A 441 -6.67 4.18 -5.64
CA PHE A 441 -6.36 4.76 -4.32
C PHE A 441 -6.14 6.27 -4.36
N ASN A 442 -6.45 6.91 -3.22
CA ASN A 442 -6.27 8.34 -3.04
C ASN A 442 -4.79 8.70 -3.25
N ASN A 443 -4.51 9.38 -4.36
CA ASN A 443 -3.16 9.71 -4.78
C ASN A 443 -2.68 11.06 -4.23
N MET A 444 -3.42 11.63 -3.28
CA MET A 444 -3.19 12.97 -2.76
C MET A 444 -2.00 13.06 -1.80
N GLU A 445 -1.31 14.18 -1.88
CA GLU A 445 -0.32 14.68 -0.94
C GLU A 445 -0.47 16.21 -0.93
N ILE A 446 -0.44 16.83 0.27
CA ILE A 446 -0.55 18.29 0.37
C ILE A 446 0.85 18.86 0.25
N ASN A 447 1.14 19.53 -0.87
CA ASN A 447 2.44 20.15 -1.13
C ASN A 447 2.33 21.67 -0.99
N LEU A 448 3.14 22.23 -0.11
CA LEU A 448 3.12 23.65 0.26
C LEU A 448 4.51 24.25 0.15
N LEU A 449 4.58 25.55 -0.08
CA LEU A 449 5.78 26.37 0.09
C LEU A 449 5.51 27.34 1.25
N GLN A 450 6.43 27.38 2.22
CA GLN A 450 6.39 28.30 3.36
C GLN A 450 6.48 29.75 2.87
N ASN A 451 5.74 30.67 3.52
CA ASN A 451 5.83 32.09 3.19
C ASN A 451 7.28 32.62 3.34
N PRO A 452 7.93 33.08 2.24
CA PRO A 452 9.31 33.60 2.30
C PRO A 452 9.48 34.80 3.23
N GLU A 453 8.43 35.59 3.46
CA GLU A 453 8.47 36.78 4.32
C GLU A 453 8.82 36.45 5.79
N ILE A 454 8.65 35.19 6.19
CA ILE A 454 8.91 34.71 7.56
C ILE A 454 10.40 34.80 7.93
N GLU A 455 11.34 34.73 6.98
CA GLU A 455 12.78 34.75 7.30
C GLU A 455 13.21 36.01 8.07
N HIS A 456 12.54 37.13 7.80
CA HIS A 456 12.81 38.43 8.43
C HIS A 456 12.17 38.59 9.81
N LEU A 457 11.25 37.70 10.21
CA LEU A 457 10.54 37.78 11.48
C LEU A 457 11.39 37.30 12.67
N PRO A 458 11.07 37.75 13.91
CA PRO A 458 11.69 37.23 15.12
C PRO A 458 11.29 35.77 15.36
N ILE A 459 12.15 35.04 16.03
CA ILE A 459 11.90 33.63 16.38
C ILE A 459 10.76 33.58 17.41
N ARG A 460 9.72 32.79 17.13
CA ARG A 460 8.60 32.51 18.05
C ARG A 460 8.98 31.41 19.07
N CYS A 461 9.98 31.68 19.91
CA CYS A 461 10.30 30.87 21.08
C CYS A 461 10.05 31.70 22.36
N ASN A 462 9.72 31.07 23.50
CA ASN A 462 9.61 31.78 24.77
C ASN A 462 11.03 32.21 25.21
N THR A 463 11.37 33.49 25.08
CA THR A 463 12.75 33.99 25.03
C THR A 463 13.29 34.63 26.31
N ASP A 464 12.63 34.49 27.45
CA ASP A 464 13.06 35.15 28.71
C ASP A 464 14.40 34.64 29.31
N LEU A 465 15.15 33.79 28.60
CA LEU A 465 16.47 33.27 29.02
C LEU A 465 17.60 33.42 27.98
N PHE A 466 17.39 34.10 26.85
CA PHE A 466 18.41 34.20 25.79
C PHE A 466 19.37 35.39 25.99
N LYS A 467 20.40 35.20 26.80
CA LYS A 467 21.68 35.89 26.57
C LYS A 467 22.47 35.06 25.56
N PHE A 468 22.59 35.56 24.32
CA PHE A 468 23.52 35.00 23.34
C PHE A 468 24.93 34.93 23.98
N PRO A 469 25.60 33.76 24.01
CA PRO A 469 26.98 33.73 24.45
C PRO A 469 27.79 34.59 23.48
N LYS A 470 28.53 35.58 24.02
CA LYS A 470 29.56 36.29 23.26
C LYS A 470 30.50 35.23 22.69
N TYR A 471 30.84 35.33 21.41
CA TYR A 471 31.88 34.51 20.77
C TYR A 471 33.14 34.59 21.62
N GLY A 472 33.40 33.53 22.39
CA GLY A 472 34.45 33.46 23.39
C GLY A 472 34.69 32.01 23.75
N ASN A 473 35.94 31.59 23.59
CA ASN A 473 36.45 30.23 23.66
C ASN A 473 36.02 29.47 24.91
N GLU A 474 35.43 28.30 24.69
CA GLU A 474 35.74 26.99 25.29
C GLU A 474 34.52 26.07 25.15
N ARG A 475 34.56 25.19 24.14
CA ARG A 475 33.51 24.20 23.88
C ARG A 475 33.82 22.93 24.67
N THR A 476 33.20 22.75 25.83
CA THR A 476 33.03 21.42 26.41
C THR A 476 32.01 20.65 25.56
N PHE A 477 32.48 19.68 24.78
CA PHE A 477 31.65 18.77 24.00
C PHE A 477 30.78 17.92 24.94
N GLY A 478 29.53 18.36 25.16
CA GLY A 478 28.48 17.51 25.71
C GLY A 478 28.19 16.35 24.76
N LYS A 479 28.07 15.14 25.32
CA LYS A 479 27.77 13.83 24.70
C LYS A 479 27.64 13.85 23.17
N LYS A 480 28.62 13.26 22.46
CA LYS A 480 28.52 12.91 21.03
C LYS A 480 27.20 12.16 20.79
N SER A 481 26.21 12.86 20.24
CA SER A 481 25.06 12.24 19.58
C SER A 481 25.60 11.30 18.51
N ILE A 482 25.27 10.01 18.61
CA ILE A 482 25.62 9.04 17.56
C ILE A 482 24.77 9.41 16.35
N ARG A 483 25.39 9.98 15.31
CA ARG A 483 24.71 10.27 14.05
C ARG A 483 24.38 8.98 13.33
N GLU A 484 23.10 8.75 13.10
CA GLU A 484 22.62 7.60 12.34
C GLU A 484 22.60 7.95 10.85
N HIS A 485 23.09 7.03 10.03
CA HIS A 485 23.28 7.24 8.60
C HIS A 485 22.29 6.41 7.79
N PHE A 486 21.71 7.01 6.76
CA PHE A 486 20.74 6.41 5.86
C PHE A 486 21.30 6.38 4.44
N ASN A 487 21.26 5.20 3.80
CA ASN A 487 21.62 5.04 2.40
C ASN A 487 20.38 5.19 1.52
N LEU A 488 20.33 6.27 0.74
CA LEU A 488 19.25 6.59 -0.19
C LEU A 488 19.38 5.81 -1.50
N LYS A 489 18.25 5.36 -2.04
CA LYS A 489 18.12 4.61 -3.29
C LYS A 489 17.12 5.24 -4.26
N SER A 490 16.36 6.23 -3.79
CA SER A 490 15.33 6.93 -4.56
C SER A 490 15.89 7.68 -5.76
N GLN A 491 17.16 8.10 -5.69
CA GLN A 491 17.81 8.89 -6.73
C GLN A 491 18.42 8.03 -7.85
N HIS A 492 18.52 6.72 -7.66
CA HIS A 492 19.15 5.78 -8.59
C HIS A 492 18.11 4.78 -9.15
N GLY A 493 17.82 4.83 -10.45
CA GLY A 493 16.96 3.86 -11.14
C GLY A 493 16.04 4.45 -12.23
N TYR A 494 15.21 3.60 -12.84
CA TYR A 494 14.31 3.93 -13.97
C TYR A 494 13.21 4.99 -13.68
N GLY A 495 13.20 5.62 -12.50
CA GLY A 495 12.10 6.45 -11.99
C GLY A 495 12.31 7.97 -12.06
N VAL A 496 13.54 8.47 -12.08
CA VAL A 496 13.78 9.92 -12.15
C VAL A 496 13.82 10.35 -13.63
N LYS A 497 12.66 10.73 -14.15
CA LYS A 497 12.51 11.27 -15.52
C LYS A 497 12.56 12.80 -15.56
N TYR A 498 12.60 13.43 -14.40
CA TYR A 498 12.49 14.86 -14.21
C TYR A 498 13.37 15.28 -13.03
N ILE A 499 14.10 16.39 -13.20
CA ILE A 499 14.96 16.94 -12.16
C ILE A 499 14.16 17.95 -11.35
N LEU A 500 14.03 17.71 -10.05
CA LEU A 500 13.49 18.65 -9.08
C LEU A 500 14.59 18.98 -8.07
N ALA A 501 15.47 19.90 -8.46
CA ALA A 501 16.60 20.31 -7.62
C ALA A 501 16.11 21.10 -6.40
N TYR A 502 15.26 22.11 -6.59
CA TYR A 502 14.70 22.89 -5.49
C TYR A 502 13.32 23.45 -5.84
N VAL A 503 12.64 23.98 -4.83
CA VAL A 503 11.35 24.68 -4.96
C VAL A 503 11.43 26.03 -4.25
N ASP A 504 11.08 27.10 -4.94
CA ASP A 504 10.99 28.46 -4.40
C ASP A 504 9.79 29.22 -5.01
N TYR A 505 9.55 30.44 -4.55
CA TYR A 505 8.40 31.22 -5.02
C TYR A 505 8.50 31.52 -6.52
N ASN A 506 9.69 31.86 -7.01
CA ASN A 506 9.89 32.20 -8.42
C ASN A 506 9.66 30.99 -9.33
N SER A 507 10.17 29.81 -8.97
CA SER A 507 9.94 28.58 -9.72
C SER A 507 8.47 28.16 -9.71
N LEU A 508 7.74 28.44 -8.62
CA LEU A 508 6.30 28.24 -8.55
C LEU A 508 5.55 29.20 -9.48
N ALA A 509 5.89 30.49 -9.45
CA ALA A 509 5.26 31.55 -10.26
C ALA A 509 5.54 31.42 -11.76
N GLN A 510 6.74 30.98 -12.12
CA GLN A 510 7.18 30.72 -13.50
C GLN A 510 6.87 29.29 -13.97
N ARG A 511 6.33 28.46 -13.08
CA ARG A 511 6.04 27.04 -13.30
C ARG A 511 7.24 26.17 -13.69
N THR A 512 8.47 26.56 -13.31
CA THR A 512 9.69 25.80 -13.66
C THR A 512 9.90 24.57 -12.77
N CYS A 513 9.36 24.56 -11.56
CA CYS A 513 9.40 23.39 -10.65
C CYS A 513 8.36 22.32 -11.01
N TYR A 514 7.53 22.54 -12.03
CA TYR A 514 6.53 21.57 -12.49
C TYR A 514 7.09 20.72 -13.63
N HIS A 515 6.72 19.44 -13.62
CA HIS A 515 6.98 18.51 -14.70
C HIS A 515 6.29 18.96 -16.00
N VAL A 516 6.97 18.86 -17.14
CA VAL A 516 6.47 19.34 -18.45
C VAL A 516 5.18 18.62 -18.86
N GLU A 517 5.15 17.29 -18.77
CA GLU A 517 3.94 16.48 -18.99
C GLU A 517 3.02 16.42 -17.76
N GLN A 518 3.01 17.46 -16.93
CA GLN A 518 2.10 17.50 -15.79
C GLN A 518 0.68 17.22 -16.29
N ARG A 519 -0.06 16.43 -15.52
CA ARG A 519 -1.49 16.28 -15.74
C ARG A 519 -2.21 17.53 -15.26
N VAL A 520 -2.00 18.65 -15.97
CA VAL A 520 -2.55 19.98 -15.64
C VAL A 520 -4.07 19.96 -15.66
N ASN A 521 -4.67 19.08 -16.48
CA ASN A 521 -6.10 18.99 -16.71
C ASN A 521 -6.75 17.72 -16.13
N SER A 522 -6.00 16.87 -15.43
CA SER A 522 -6.64 15.79 -14.66
C SER A 522 -6.76 16.26 -13.22
N ASN A 523 -8.00 16.46 -12.76
CA ASN A 523 -8.28 16.51 -11.33
C ASN A 523 -7.53 15.34 -10.65
N PRO A 524 -6.93 15.53 -9.47
CA PRO A 524 -6.39 14.41 -8.68
C PRO A 524 -7.39 13.26 -8.65
N ILE A 525 -6.95 12.00 -8.70
CA ILE A 525 -7.93 10.91 -8.59
C ILE A 525 -8.37 10.85 -7.14
N TRP A 526 -9.65 11.13 -6.94
CA TRP A 526 -10.32 11.04 -5.67
C TRP A 526 -11.16 9.77 -5.69
N ILE A 527 -10.88 8.79 -4.84
CA ILE A 527 -12.01 8.01 -4.34
C ILE A 527 -12.80 8.97 -3.43
N ALA A 528 -14.06 9.20 -3.82
CA ALA A 528 -15.11 9.95 -3.12
C ALA A 528 -14.99 11.49 -2.97
N GLY A 529 -13.88 12.13 -3.38
CA GLY A 529 -13.68 13.57 -3.12
C GLY A 529 -13.29 13.87 -1.66
N GLN A 530 -12.91 12.84 -0.90
CA GLN A 530 -12.80 12.88 0.55
C GLN A 530 -11.37 12.63 1.05
N SER A 531 -11.12 12.85 2.35
CA SER A 531 -9.82 12.67 3.04
C SER A 531 -9.41 11.19 3.08
N TYR A 532 -8.14 10.86 3.40
CA TYR A 532 -7.72 9.47 3.64
C TYR A 532 -8.63 8.81 4.67
N GLN A 533 -8.96 9.52 5.74
CA GLN A 533 -9.86 9.08 6.79
C GLN A 533 -11.22 8.69 6.22
N LYS A 534 -11.83 9.58 5.43
CA LYS A 534 -13.10 9.27 4.81
C LYS A 534 -13.03 8.13 3.78
N SER A 535 -11.92 7.97 3.04
CA SER A 535 -11.74 6.78 2.19
C SER A 535 -11.41 5.51 2.95
N ILE A 536 -11.02 5.60 4.22
CA ILE A 536 -10.75 4.47 5.12
C ILE A 536 -12.03 4.08 5.88
N TYR A 537 -12.95 5.02 6.11
CA TYR A 537 -14.13 4.83 6.97
C TYR A 537 -15.48 4.86 6.24
N ASN A 538 -15.53 5.28 4.97
CA ASN A 538 -16.69 5.19 4.06
C ASN A 538 -16.35 4.29 2.87
#